data_AF-A0ABD3T2Q6-F1
#
_entry.id   AF-A0ABD3T2Q6-F1
#
_cell.length_a   1.000
_cell.length_b   1.000
_cell.length_c   1.000
_cell.angle_alpha   90.00
_cell.angle_beta   90.00
_cell.angle_gamma   90.00
#
_symmetry.space_group_name_H-M   'P 1'
#
loop_
_entity.id
_entity.type
_entity.pdbx_description
1 polymer ?
#
loop_
_entity_poly.entity_id
_entity_poly.type
_entity_poly.pdbx_seq_one_letter_code
_entity_poly.pdbx_strand_id
1 'polypeptide(L)'
;MFKIRNLSSVVRASFLFSVGEDWETYADANIMNYMKQLLESLQSLKELELRPWCLEIFSMSEMKGWKLTPSLVCLTLTPCTNRESIPGILGFLKSSPNLNTLVIRGSRVSDEEIFVTQDEVAAFLQNGDLDLVLFHLKTIKIIGFEGLVSEPMLMLLQVLLKSAKVLEKMVISVEEESIETSSTNATSTDLAKFALKLVYLPKASPKAVVLVC
;
A
#
# COMPACT_ATOMS: atom_id res chain seq x y z
N MET A 1 -7.02 -20.71 -19.76
CA MET A 1 -7.08 -19.23 -19.64
C MET A 1 -8.51 -18.84 -19.28
N PHE A 2 -8.74 -18.25 -18.11
CA PHE A 2 -10.07 -17.81 -17.68
C PHE A 2 -10.34 -16.42 -18.27
N LYS A 3 -11.46 -16.25 -19.00
CA LYS A 3 -11.89 -14.97 -19.53
C LYS A 3 -13.10 -14.48 -18.74
N ILE A 4 -12.86 -13.63 -17.77
CA ILE A 4 -13.93 -13.00 -16.99
C ILE A 4 -14.58 -11.94 -17.90
N ARG A 5 -15.90 -12.01 -18.09
CA ARG A 5 -16.66 -11.09 -18.95
C ARG A 5 -17.54 -10.20 -18.08
N ASN A 6 -17.86 -9.02 -18.62
CA ASN A 6 -18.80 -8.07 -18.01
C ASN A 6 -18.34 -7.49 -16.65
N LEU A 7 -17.12 -6.95 -16.64
CA LEU A 7 -16.49 -6.36 -15.45
C LEU A 7 -16.70 -4.84 -15.32
N SER A 8 -17.33 -4.20 -16.32
CA SER A 8 -17.52 -2.75 -16.36
C SER A 8 -18.42 -2.22 -15.24
N SER A 9 -19.27 -3.05 -14.64
CA SER A 9 -20.14 -2.69 -13.49
C SER A 9 -19.52 -3.01 -12.13
N VAL A 10 -18.30 -3.58 -12.09
CA VAL A 10 -17.66 -3.94 -10.82
C VAL A 10 -17.17 -2.67 -10.12
N VAL A 11 -17.66 -2.47 -8.89
CA VAL A 11 -17.33 -1.29 -8.07
C VAL A 11 -16.27 -1.63 -7.02
N ARG A 12 -16.15 -2.91 -6.64
CA ARG A 12 -15.18 -3.43 -5.68
C ARG A 12 -14.48 -4.68 -6.22
N ALA A 13 -13.16 -4.73 -6.11
CA ALA A 13 -12.36 -5.89 -6.47
C ALA A 13 -11.29 -6.15 -5.40
N SER A 14 -11.00 -7.44 -5.18
CA SER A 14 -9.89 -7.90 -4.35
C SER A 14 -9.09 -8.90 -5.16
N PHE A 15 -7.80 -8.63 -5.31
CA PHE A 15 -6.88 -9.50 -6.02
C PHE A 15 -5.97 -10.22 -5.04
N LEU A 16 -6.10 -11.54 -5.06
CA LEU A 16 -5.26 -12.48 -4.33
C LEU A 16 -4.67 -13.43 -5.38
N PHE A 17 -3.39 -13.27 -5.67
CA PHE A 17 -2.62 -14.22 -6.45
C PHE A 17 -1.50 -14.78 -5.57
N SER A 18 -1.25 -16.06 -5.71
CA SER A 18 -0.03 -16.72 -5.26
C SER A 18 0.66 -17.21 -6.52
N VAL A 19 1.92 -16.82 -6.70
CA VAL A 19 2.76 -17.37 -7.75
C VAL A 19 3.70 -18.37 -7.08
N GLY A 20 4.03 -19.47 -7.77
CA GLY A 20 4.96 -20.47 -7.25
C GLY A 20 6.38 -19.92 -7.06
N GLU A 21 7.24 -20.71 -6.42
CA GLU A 21 8.56 -20.33 -5.90
C GLU A 21 9.53 -19.70 -6.92
N ASP A 22 9.33 -19.88 -8.23
CA ASP A 22 10.26 -19.39 -9.28
C ASP A 22 9.86 -18.05 -9.94
N TRP A 23 8.89 -17.33 -9.38
CA TRP A 23 8.25 -16.20 -10.05
C TRP A 23 9.17 -15.01 -10.39
N GLU A 24 10.28 -14.78 -9.70
CA GLU A 24 11.23 -13.71 -10.05
C GLU A 24 11.81 -13.94 -11.45
N THR A 25 11.93 -15.21 -11.84
CA THR A 25 12.31 -15.65 -13.19
C THR A 25 11.14 -15.52 -14.19
N TYR A 26 9.91 -15.55 -13.69
CA TYR A 26 8.66 -15.56 -14.46
C TYR A 26 7.73 -14.39 -14.11
N ALA A 27 8.26 -13.21 -13.80
CA ALA A 27 7.53 -11.94 -13.91
C ALA A 27 7.27 -11.70 -15.41
N ASP A 28 6.48 -12.61 -15.99
CA ASP A 28 6.28 -12.81 -17.39
C ASP A 28 5.51 -11.60 -17.87
N ALA A 29 5.97 -11.02 -18.97
CA ALA A 29 5.24 -9.99 -19.69
C ALA A 29 3.76 -10.37 -19.87
N ASN A 30 3.44 -11.66 -19.97
CA ASN A 30 2.09 -12.17 -20.03
C ASN A 30 1.27 -11.93 -18.75
N ILE A 31 1.84 -12.18 -17.56
CA ILE A 31 1.14 -11.96 -16.28
C ILE A 31 0.90 -10.46 -16.07
N MET A 32 1.93 -9.64 -16.31
CA MET A 32 1.79 -8.18 -16.26
C MET A 32 0.72 -7.70 -17.24
N ASN A 33 0.75 -8.16 -18.49
CA ASN A 33 -0.23 -7.77 -19.51
C ASN A 33 -1.66 -8.20 -19.15
N TYR A 34 -1.82 -9.39 -18.56
CA TYR A 34 -3.11 -9.86 -18.06
C TYR A 34 -3.65 -8.98 -16.94
N MET A 35 -2.82 -8.64 -15.95
CA MET A 35 -3.19 -7.75 -14.84
C MET A 35 -3.58 -6.36 -15.34
N LYS A 36 -2.84 -5.82 -16.32
CA LYS A 36 -3.15 -4.53 -16.96
C LYS A 36 -4.51 -4.57 -17.65
N GLN A 37 -4.75 -5.55 -18.51
CA GLN A 37 -6.03 -5.71 -19.20
C GLN A 37 -7.20 -5.91 -18.21
N LEU A 38 -6.97 -6.63 -17.13
CA LEU A 38 -7.97 -6.86 -16.09
C LEU A 38 -8.36 -5.55 -15.40
N LEU A 39 -7.39 -4.75 -14.96
CA LEU A 39 -7.66 -3.45 -14.34
C LEU A 39 -8.24 -2.43 -15.32
N GLU A 40 -7.80 -2.42 -16.58
CA GLU A 40 -8.38 -1.56 -17.62
C GLU A 40 -9.83 -1.93 -17.93
N SER A 41 -10.22 -3.19 -17.76
CA SER A 41 -11.62 -3.63 -17.90
C SER A 41 -12.53 -3.19 -16.75
N LEU A 42 -11.95 -2.76 -15.62
CA LEU A 42 -12.64 -2.40 -14.38
C LEU A 42 -12.90 -0.89 -14.29
N GLN A 43 -13.55 -0.33 -15.32
CA GLN A 43 -13.74 1.12 -15.47
C GLN A 43 -14.55 1.78 -14.33
N SER A 44 -15.48 1.05 -13.72
CA SER A 44 -16.31 1.56 -12.61
C SER A 44 -15.74 1.28 -11.22
N LEU A 45 -14.51 0.76 -11.14
CA LEU A 45 -13.90 0.36 -9.88
C LEU A 45 -13.69 1.57 -8.95
N LYS A 46 -14.19 1.46 -7.73
CA LYS A 46 -14.03 2.45 -6.66
C LYS A 46 -13.23 1.92 -5.50
N GLU A 47 -13.28 0.62 -5.26
CA GLU A 47 -12.60 -0.03 -4.15
C GLU A 47 -11.71 -1.14 -4.67
N LEU A 48 -10.41 -1.03 -4.40
CA LEU A 48 -9.42 -2.01 -4.82
C LEU A 48 -8.65 -2.53 -3.61
N GLU A 49 -8.57 -3.84 -3.49
CA GLU A 49 -7.67 -4.52 -2.56
C GLU A 49 -6.59 -5.29 -3.33
N LEU A 50 -5.34 -5.04 -2.99
CA LEU A 50 -4.17 -5.71 -3.54
C LEU A 50 -3.40 -6.40 -2.43
N ARG A 51 -3.27 -7.72 -2.58
CA ARG A 51 -2.42 -8.57 -1.74
C ARG A 51 -0.96 -8.51 -2.21
N PRO A 52 0.02 -8.97 -1.41
CA PRO A 52 1.43 -8.61 -1.57
C PRO A 52 1.99 -8.84 -2.98
N TRP A 53 1.78 -10.04 -3.53
CA TRP A 53 2.13 -10.42 -4.90
C TRP A 53 1.54 -9.52 -6.00
N CYS A 54 0.30 -9.09 -5.82
CA CYS A 54 -0.35 -8.22 -6.80
C CYS A 54 0.31 -6.85 -6.81
N LEU A 55 0.58 -6.30 -5.62
CA LEU A 55 1.21 -5.01 -5.44
C LEU A 55 2.61 -5.00 -6.07
N GLU A 56 3.41 -6.05 -5.88
CA GLU A 56 4.75 -6.18 -6.46
C GLU A 56 4.74 -6.18 -7.99
N ILE A 57 3.86 -6.98 -8.61
CA ILE A 57 3.67 -6.97 -10.08
C ILE A 57 3.30 -5.56 -10.59
N PHE A 58 2.51 -4.82 -9.82
CA PHE A 58 2.17 -3.45 -10.15
C PHE A 58 3.32 -2.49 -9.97
N SER A 59 4.08 -2.58 -8.88
CA SER A 59 5.29 -1.78 -8.65
C SER A 59 6.24 -1.89 -9.84
N MET A 60 6.55 -3.12 -10.27
CA MET A 60 7.40 -3.37 -11.43
C MET A 60 6.80 -2.81 -12.74
N SER A 61 5.48 -2.93 -12.91
CA SER A 61 4.79 -2.42 -14.10
C SER A 61 4.79 -0.90 -14.19
N GLU A 62 4.66 -0.23 -13.04
CA GLU A 62 4.69 1.22 -12.95
C GLU A 62 6.09 1.77 -13.18
N MET A 63 7.12 1.10 -12.66
CA MET A 63 8.52 1.40 -12.98
C MET A 63 8.81 1.32 -14.49
N LYS A 64 8.05 0.49 -15.21
CA LYS A 64 8.07 0.39 -16.69
C LYS A 64 7.15 1.40 -17.39
N GLY A 65 6.60 2.37 -16.66
CA GLY A 65 5.81 3.49 -17.20
C GLY A 65 4.32 3.24 -17.35
N TRP A 66 3.78 2.10 -16.88
CA TRP A 66 2.34 1.87 -16.89
C TRP A 66 1.65 2.63 -15.76
N LYS A 67 0.45 3.16 -16.02
CA LYS A 67 -0.33 3.91 -15.03
C LYS A 67 -1.68 3.27 -14.82
N LEU A 68 -2.11 3.25 -13.57
CA LEU A 68 -3.46 2.82 -13.22
C LEU A 68 -4.48 3.85 -13.73
N THR A 69 -5.53 3.38 -14.39
CA THR A 69 -6.60 4.22 -14.95
C THR A 69 -7.85 4.38 -14.08
N PRO A 70 -8.27 3.45 -13.20
CA PRO A 70 -9.47 3.65 -12.40
C PRO A 70 -9.35 4.77 -11.37
N SER A 71 -10.41 5.58 -11.29
CA SER A 71 -10.58 6.61 -10.28
C SER A 71 -11.06 6.00 -8.96
N LEU A 72 -10.10 5.42 -8.23
CA LEU A 72 -10.32 4.77 -6.94
C LEU A 72 -10.70 5.78 -5.85
N VAL A 73 -11.60 5.34 -4.97
CA VAL A 73 -12.03 6.04 -3.75
C VAL A 73 -11.49 5.35 -2.52
N CYS A 74 -11.35 4.01 -2.55
CA CYS A 74 -10.74 3.22 -1.50
C CYS A 74 -9.66 2.30 -2.07
N LEU A 75 -8.50 2.27 -1.41
CA LEU A 75 -7.40 1.40 -1.77
C LEU A 75 -6.91 0.68 -0.53
N THR A 76 -6.90 -0.65 -0.58
CA THR A 76 -6.32 -1.51 0.45
C THR A 76 -5.10 -2.21 -0.12
N LEU A 77 -3.95 -2.00 0.51
CA LEU A 77 -2.67 -2.55 0.11
C LEU A 77 -2.14 -3.41 1.24
N THR A 78 -1.73 -4.64 0.92
CA THR A 78 -0.94 -5.48 1.82
C THR A 78 0.49 -5.52 1.27
N PRO A 79 1.40 -4.60 1.64
CA PRO A 79 2.77 -4.61 1.13
C PRO A 79 3.57 -5.85 1.54
N CYS A 80 4.49 -6.26 0.66
CA CYS A 80 5.64 -7.07 1.02
C CYS A 80 6.65 -6.19 1.78
N THR A 81 7.57 -6.80 2.51
CA THR A 81 8.72 -6.12 3.12
C THR A 81 9.90 -5.94 2.15
N ASN A 82 9.63 -5.80 0.85
CA ASN A 82 10.64 -5.73 -0.21
C ASN A 82 10.85 -4.31 -0.77
N ARG A 83 11.90 -4.13 -1.59
CA ARG A 83 12.34 -2.84 -2.16
C ARG A 83 11.29 -2.15 -3.02
N GLU A 84 10.39 -2.91 -3.59
CA GLU A 84 9.47 -2.45 -4.63
C GLU A 84 8.13 -2.00 -4.07
N SER A 85 7.83 -2.32 -2.81
CA SER A 85 6.54 -2.01 -2.20
C SER A 85 6.29 -0.50 -2.03
N ILE A 86 7.28 0.28 -1.58
CA ILE A 86 7.11 1.74 -1.40
C ILE A 86 6.91 2.47 -2.74
N PRO A 87 7.75 2.26 -3.77
CA PRO A 87 7.54 2.84 -5.08
C PRO A 87 6.15 2.54 -5.64
N GLY A 88 5.71 1.28 -5.60
CA GLY A 88 4.38 0.93 -6.11
C GLY A 88 3.25 1.57 -5.34
N ILE A 89 3.33 1.64 -4.00
CA ILE A 89 2.32 2.36 -3.19
C ILE A 89 2.23 3.82 -3.67
N LEU A 90 3.38 4.50 -3.84
CA LEU A 90 3.41 5.89 -4.29
C LEU A 90 2.82 6.05 -5.69
N GLY A 91 3.03 5.09 -6.58
CA GLY A 91 2.41 5.06 -7.89
C GLY A 91 0.91 4.92 -7.91
N PHE A 92 0.40 4.03 -7.07
CA PHE A 92 -1.04 3.89 -6.87
C PHE A 92 -1.65 5.19 -6.39
N LEU A 93 -0.98 5.86 -5.45
CA LEU A 93 -1.43 7.14 -4.92
C LEU A 93 -1.42 8.24 -6.00
N LYS A 94 -0.36 8.34 -6.80
CA LYS A 94 -0.28 9.28 -7.94
C LYS A 94 -1.36 9.02 -8.98
N SER A 95 -1.68 7.76 -9.22
CA SER A 95 -2.68 7.36 -10.21
C SER A 95 -4.12 7.43 -9.70
N SER A 96 -4.32 7.69 -8.40
CA SER A 96 -5.63 7.69 -7.74
C SER A 96 -5.95 9.07 -7.11
N PRO A 97 -6.17 10.12 -7.92
CA PRO A 97 -6.33 11.49 -7.41
C PRO A 97 -7.56 11.67 -6.50
N ASN A 98 -8.60 10.85 -6.69
CA ASN A 98 -9.85 10.90 -5.92
C ASN A 98 -9.86 9.98 -4.69
N LEU A 99 -8.70 9.42 -4.33
CA LEU A 99 -8.61 8.48 -3.22
C LEU A 99 -9.04 9.15 -1.91
N ASN A 100 -10.04 8.55 -1.26
CA ASN A 100 -10.59 9.02 -0.01
C ASN A 100 -10.04 8.26 1.20
N THR A 101 -9.85 6.95 1.04
CA THR A 101 -9.39 6.05 2.09
C THR A 101 -8.24 5.19 1.59
N LEU A 102 -7.13 5.20 2.33
CA LEU A 102 -6.01 4.29 2.16
C LEU A 102 -5.97 3.33 3.35
N VAL A 103 -5.87 2.03 3.08
CA VAL A 103 -5.65 0.98 4.08
C VAL A 103 -4.34 0.29 3.77
N ILE A 104 -3.41 0.27 4.73
CA ILE A 104 -2.14 -0.46 4.67
C ILE A 104 -2.25 -1.60 5.69
N ARG A 105 -2.23 -2.85 5.20
CA ARG A 105 -2.30 -4.04 6.05
C ARG A 105 -0.93 -4.70 6.11
N GLY A 106 -0.40 -4.91 7.31
CA GLY A 106 0.82 -5.68 7.49
C GLY A 106 0.62 -7.11 7.03
N SER A 107 1.62 -7.66 6.34
CA SER A 107 1.69 -9.08 6.05
C SER A 107 2.39 -9.79 7.21
N ARG A 108 1.83 -10.93 7.66
CA ARG A 108 2.48 -11.83 8.63
C ARG A 108 3.42 -12.84 7.96
N VAL A 109 3.52 -12.81 6.63
CA VAL A 109 4.33 -13.79 5.89
C VAL A 109 5.80 -13.55 6.22
N SER A 110 6.31 -14.44 7.09
CA SER A 110 7.73 -14.70 7.30
C SER A 110 8.35 -15.25 6.03
N ASP A 111 9.66 -15.11 5.93
CA ASP A 111 10.52 -15.84 5.01
C ASP A 111 10.61 -15.23 3.60
N GLU A 112 11.24 -14.05 3.54
CA GLU A 112 12.40 -13.72 2.70
C GLU A 112 12.66 -12.21 2.79
N GLU A 113 13.49 -11.84 3.78
CA GLU A 113 13.77 -10.45 4.12
C GLU A 113 14.70 -9.79 3.09
N ILE A 114 14.16 -9.34 1.95
CA ILE A 114 14.84 -8.33 1.15
C ILE A 114 14.64 -6.97 1.82
N PHE A 115 15.42 -6.72 2.87
CA PHE A 115 15.41 -5.42 3.57
C PHE A 115 15.74 -4.29 2.59
N VAL A 116 14.79 -3.38 2.42
CA VAL A 116 15.07 -2.09 1.79
C VAL A 116 15.92 -1.29 2.76
N THR A 117 17.08 -0.81 2.30
CA THR A 117 17.88 0.06 3.16
C THR A 117 17.24 1.44 3.26
N GLN A 118 17.47 2.11 4.38
CA GLN A 118 17.00 3.49 4.58
C GLN A 118 17.48 4.42 3.46
N ASP A 119 18.70 4.22 2.98
CA ASP A 119 19.33 5.03 1.93
C ASP A 119 18.62 4.87 0.59
N GLU A 120 18.10 3.68 0.28
CA GLU A 120 17.38 3.41 -0.97
C GLU A 120 16.00 4.07 -0.97
N VAL A 121 15.30 4.00 0.16
CA VAL A 121 14.03 4.72 0.33
C VAL A 121 14.27 6.22 0.33
N ALA A 122 15.28 6.69 1.05
CA ALA A 122 15.65 8.10 1.08
C ALA A 122 16.02 8.60 -0.32
N ALA A 123 16.81 7.86 -1.10
CA ALA A 123 17.14 8.21 -2.47
C ALA A 123 15.88 8.26 -3.36
N PHE A 124 14.93 7.35 -3.19
CA PHE A 124 13.66 7.41 -3.93
C PHE A 124 12.81 8.62 -3.55
N LEU A 125 12.72 8.92 -2.25
CA LEU A 125 11.96 10.05 -1.73
C LEU A 125 12.63 11.40 -1.98
N GLN A 126 13.97 11.45 -2.12
CA GLN A 126 14.75 12.65 -2.40
C GLN A 126 14.91 12.93 -3.90
N ASN A 127 15.07 11.90 -4.73
CA ASN A 127 15.14 12.06 -6.19
C ASN A 127 13.76 12.29 -6.83
N GLY A 128 12.69 11.91 -6.13
CA GLY A 128 11.34 12.28 -6.50
C GLY A 128 11.02 13.67 -5.98
N ASP A 129 10.76 14.61 -6.89
CA ASP A 129 9.83 15.69 -6.57
C ASP A 129 8.48 15.00 -6.33
N LEU A 130 8.24 14.58 -5.09
CA LEU A 130 6.98 14.00 -4.67
C LEU A 130 5.99 15.14 -4.53
N ASP A 131 5.65 15.74 -5.68
CA ASP A 131 4.46 16.54 -5.95
C ASP A 131 3.18 15.69 -5.78
N LEU A 132 3.19 14.80 -4.79
CA LEU A 132 2.08 13.99 -4.39
C LEU A 132 1.13 14.92 -3.62
N VAL A 133 0.07 15.33 -4.28
CA VAL A 133 -0.99 16.11 -3.64
C VAL A 133 -2.24 15.25 -3.53
N LEU A 134 -2.54 14.81 -2.31
CA LEU A 134 -3.65 13.91 -2.02
C LEU A 134 -4.88 14.73 -1.63
N PHE A 135 -5.52 15.33 -2.63
CA PHE A 135 -6.60 16.32 -2.45
C PHE A 135 -7.83 15.79 -1.73
N HIS A 136 -8.09 14.49 -1.80
CA HIS A 136 -9.33 13.90 -1.30
C HIS A 136 -9.11 12.87 -0.18
N LEU A 137 -7.85 12.60 0.21
CA LEU A 137 -7.52 11.57 1.18
C LEU A 137 -7.89 12.03 2.59
N LYS A 138 -8.95 11.44 3.14
CA LYS A 138 -9.51 11.76 4.46
C LYS A 138 -9.07 10.78 5.54
N THR A 139 -8.86 9.52 5.17
CA THR A 139 -8.58 8.45 6.13
C THR A 139 -7.39 7.62 5.69
N ILE A 140 -6.45 7.40 6.60
CA ILE A 140 -5.41 6.37 6.50
C ILE A 140 -5.67 5.34 7.59
N LYS A 141 -5.66 4.04 7.25
CA LYS A 141 -5.76 2.95 8.21
C LYS A 141 -4.51 2.07 8.12
N ILE A 142 -3.95 1.72 9.26
CA ILE A 142 -2.84 0.80 9.41
C ILE A 142 -3.38 -0.38 10.19
N ILE A 143 -3.39 -1.57 9.61
CA ILE A 143 -3.91 -2.80 10.22
C ILE A 143 -2.76 -3.80 10.32
N GLY A 144 -2.61 -4.49 11.46
CA GLY A 144 -1.56 -5.51 11.61
C GLY A 144 -0.16 -4.88 11.68
N PHE A 145 0.03 -4.00 12.68
CA PHE A 145 1.22 -3.15 12.84
C PHE A 145 2.55 -3.91 12.92
N GLU A 146 2.55 -5.16 13.38
CA GLU A 146 3.77 -5.94 13.67
C GLU A 146 4.69 -6.10 12.44
N GLY A 147 4.10 -6.24 11.24
CA GLY A 147 4.83 -6.32 9.97
C GLY A 147 5.18 -4.96 9.33
N LEU A 148 4.88 -3.84 10.00
CA LEU A 148 4.99 -2.48 9.45
C LEU A 148 5.90 -1.56 10.27
N VAL A 149 6.52 -2.06 11.35
CA VAL A 149 7.41 -1.29 12.23
C VAL A 149 8.80 -1.11 11.62
N SER A 150 8.88 -0.42 10.50
CA SER A 150 10.14 -0.16 9.80
C SER A 150 10.32 1.33 9.50
N GLU A 151 11.58 1.80 9.49
CA GLU A 151 11.91 3.17 9.09
C GLU A 151 11.44 3.49 7.66
N PRO A 152 11.54 2.59 6.66
CA PRO A 152 10.88 2.72 5.36
C PRO A 152 9.37 3.07 5.44
N MET A 153 8.62 2.34 6.26
CA MET A 153 7.19 2.58 6.42
C MET A 153 6.91 3.92 7.13
N LEU A 154 7.71 4.27 8.13
CA LEU A 154 7.64 5.59 8.78
C LEU A 154 7.86 6.73 7.80
N MET A 155 8.84 6.60 6.90
CA MET A 155 9.09 7.58 5.85
C MET A 155 7.91 7.71 4.88
N LEU A 156 7.33 6.59 4.44
CA LEU A 156 6.11 6.60 3.62
C LEU A 156 4.96 7.32 4.33
N LEU A 157 4.72 7.01 5.60
CA LEU A 157 3.68 7.66 6.40
C LEU A 157 3.95 9.15 6.60
N GLN A 158 5.22 9.55 6.75
CA GLN A 158 5.60 10.96 6.81
C GLN A 158 5.26 11.69 5.50
N VAL A 159 5.55 11.07 4.35
CA VAL A 159 5.18 11.62 3.03
C VAL A 159 3.67 11.77 2.92
N LEU A 160 2.90 10.75 3.30
CA LEU A 160 1.44 10.78 3.28
C LEU A 160 0.87 11.91 4.15
N LEU A 161 1.39 12.08 5.37
CA LEU A 161 0.97 13.15 6.30
C LEU A 161 1.26 14.55 5.76
N LYS A 162 2.38 14.73 5.03
CA LYS A 162 2.73 15.99 4.36
C LYS A 162 1.93 16.23 3.06
N SER A 163 1.44 15.16 2.43
CA SER A 163 0.76 15.22 1.12
C SER A 163 -0.76 15.40 1.24
N ALA A 164 -1.37 14.92 2.33
CA ALA A 164 -2.82 14.89 2.52
C ALA A 164 -3.34 16.10 3.32
N LYS A 165 -3.71 17.17 2.60
CA LYS A 165 -4.18 18.44 3.21
C LYS A 165 -5.55 18.32 3.88
N VAL A 166 -6.38 17.38 3.45
CA VAL A 166 -7.75 17.17 3.97
C VAL A 166 -7.86 15.96 4.90
N LEU A 167 -6.72 15.41 5.35
CA LEU A 167 -6.69 14.23 6.21
C LEU A 167 -7.42 14.51 7.53
N GLU A 168 -8.44 13.70 7.82
CA GLU A 168 -9.23 13.79 9.05
C GLU A 168 -8.66 12.87 10.13
N LYS A 169 -8.28 11.65 9.77
CA LYS A 169 -7.77 10.66 10.74
C LYS A 169 -6.79 9.65 10.14
N MET A 170 -5.83 9.26 10.96
CA MET A 170 -4.98 8.09 10.79
C MET A 170 -5.29 7.11 11.91
N VAL A 171 -5.76 5.92 11.57
CA VAL A 171 -6.15 4.88 12.54
C VAL A 171 -5.15 3.73 12.49
N ILE A 172 -4.64 3.32 13.64
CA ILE A 172 -3.73 2.20 13.79
C ILE A 172 -4.45 1.14 14.60
N SER A 173 -4.60 -0.05 14.04
CA SER A 173 -5.33 -1.14 14.65
C SER A 173 -4.51 -2.42 14.65
N VAL A 174 -4.63 -3.16 15.75
CA VAL A 174 -4.16 -4.55 15.80
C VAL A 174 -5.16 -5.41 15.02
N GLU A 175 -4.67 -6.37 14.25
CA GLU A 175 -5.54 -7.32 13.56
C GLU A 175 -6.04 -8.35 14.59
N GLU A 176 -7.36 -8.46 14.78
CA GLU A 176 -7.95 -9.49 15.64
C GLU A 176 -7.54 -10.87 15.13
N GLU A 177 -6.99 -11.69 16.02
CA GLU A 177 -6.43 -13.01 15.70
C GLU A 177 -7.47 -13.92 15.01
N SER A 178 -7.27 -14.21 13.73
CA SER A 178 -7.68 -15.52 13.21
C SER A 178 -6.58 -16.50 13.62
N ILE A 179 -6.90 -17.33 14.60
CA ILE A 179 -6.07 -18.40 15.16
C ILE A 179 -5.36 -19.15 14.03
N GLU A 180 -4.03 -18.98 13.90
CA GLU A 180 -3.05 -20.03 13.62
C GLU A 180 -1.62 -19.42 13.48
N THR A 181 -0.75 -19.88 14.39
CA THR A 181 0.72 -19.96 14.34
C THR A 181 1.59 -18.68 14.33
N SER A 182 2.05 -18.34 15.55
CA SER A 182 3.39 -17.90 16.00
C SER A 182 4.18 -16.74 15.37
N SER A 183 4.46 -15.78 16.27
CA SER A 183 5.66 -14.96 16.47
C SER A 183 5.95 -13.79 15.52
N THR A 184 5.38 -12.63 15.83
CA THR A 184 6.21 -11.43 15.98
C THR A 184 5.85 -10.70 17.28
N ASN A 185 6.89 -10.30 18.03
CA ASN A 185 6.81 -9.79 19.40
C ASN A 185 6.54 -8.27 19.44
N ALA A 186 5.64 -7.74 18.61
CA ALA A 186 5.35 -6.32 18.68
C ALA A 186 4.54 -6.04 19.94
N THR A 187 5.23 -5.52 20.97
CA THR A 187 4.57 -5.26 22.24
C THR A 187 3.62 -4.07 22.11
N SER A 188 2.63 -3.98 23.00
CA SER A 188 1.83 -2.75 23.18
C SER A 188 2.73 -1.50 23.32
N THR A 189 3.95 -1.65 23.85
CA THR A 189 4.96 -0.60 23.94
C THR A 189 5.49 -0.14 22.57
N ASP A 190 5.70 -1.05 21.62
CA ASP A 190 6.21 -0.73 20.29
C ASP A 190 5.15 -0.01 19.45
N LEU A 191 3.90 -0.46 19.57
CA LEU A 191 2.74 0.22 18.99
C LEU A 191 2.61 1.66 19.54
N ALA A 192 2.73 1.82 20.86
CA ALA A 192 2.69 3.13 21.49
C ALA A 192 3.83 4.05 21.00
N LYS A 193 5.07 3.54 20.93
CA LYS A 193 6.23 4.30 20.42
C LYS A 193 6.04 4.72 18.97
N PHE A 194 5.53 3.83 18.13
CA PHE A 194 5.27 4.13 16.72
C PHE A 194 4.14 5.15 16.55
N ALA A 195 3.02 4.98 17.26
CA ALA A 195 1.94 5.96 17.27
C ALA A 195 2.43 7.33 17.76
N LEU A 196 3.26 7.37 18.81
CA LEU A 196 3.89 8.60 19.29
C LEU A 196 4.76 9.25 18.22
N LYS A 197 5.63 8.48 17.54
CA LYS A 197 6.42 8.99 16.40
C LYS A 197 5.51 9.68 15.38
N LEU A 198 4.42 9.03 14.97
CA LEU A 198 3.47 9.57 13.98
C LEU A 198 2.72 10.83 14.47
N VAL A 199 2.41 10.92 15.77
CA VAL A 199 1.76 12.11 16.35
C VAL A 199 2.64 13.35 16.18
N TYR A 200 3.95 13.21 16.37
CA TYR A 200 4.92 14.32 16.29
C TYR A 200 5.40 14.63 14.87
N LEU A 201 5.05 13.83 13.86
CA LEU A 201 5.39 14.13 12.48
C LEU A 201 4.64 15.38 11.98
N PRO A 202 5.26 16.19 11.11
CA PRO A 202 4.58 17.30 10.44
C PRO A 202 3.39 16.80 9.62
N LYS A 203 2.24 17.46 9.77
CA LYS A 203 1.00 17.14 9.05
C LYS A 203 0.58 18.36 8.24
N ALA A 204 0.21 18.15 6.99
CA ALA A 204 -0.36 19.21 6.16
C ALA A 204 -1.80 19.56 6.57
N SER A 205 -2.53 18.60 7.13
CA SER A 205 -3.86 18.86 7.67
C SER A 205 -3.81 19.20 9.17
N PRO A 206 -4.34 20.36 9.60
CA PRO A 206 -4.44 20.70 11.01
C PRO A 206 -5.51 19.89 11.76
N LYS A 207 -6.39 19.19 11.04
CA LYS A 207 -7.48 18.38 11.61
C LYS A 207 -7.08 16.92 11.81
N ALA A 208 -5.94 16.49 11.27
CA ALA A 208 -5.51 15.10 11.29
C ALA A 208 -5.19 14.61 12.70
N VAL A 209 -5.99 13.67 13.20
CA VAL A 209 -5.74 12.96 14.45
C VAL A 209 -5.13 11.58 14.19
N VAL A 210 -4.24 11.13 15.08
CA VAL A 210 -3.73 9.75 15.08
C VAL A 210 -4.45 9.02 16.20
N LEU A 211 -5.11 7.91 15.87
CA LEU A 211 -5.89 7.09 16.79
C LEU A 211 -5.30 5.68 16.81
N VAL A 212 -5.17 5.12 18.01
CA VAL A 212 -4.82 3.71 18.22
C VAL A 212 -6.08 3.00 18.71
N CYS A 213 -6.46 1.90 18.06
CA CYS A 213 -7.65 1.12 18.36
C CYS A 213 -7.28 -0.35 18.61
#